data_AF-A0A972UWG1-F1
#
_entry.id   AF-A0A972UWG1-F1
#
_cell.length_a   1.000
_cell.length_b   1.000
_cell.length_c   1.000
_cell.angle_alpha   90.00
_cell.angle_beta   90.00
_cell.angle_gamma   90.00
#
_symmetry.space_group_name_H-M   'P 1'
#
loop_
_entity.id
_entity.type
_entity.pdbx_description
1 polymer ?
#
loop_
_entity_poly.entity_id
_entity_poly.type
_entity_poly.pdbx_seq_one_letter_code
_entity_poly.pdbx_strand_id
1 'polypeptide(L)' 'MRIFLFILGFILIAAQGSAQLRTLYDFSAKSIDGKELNFSQFKGKKVIIVNTASECSLAPQFKRLQAIFEEYGGDDFTII' A
#
# COMPACT_ATOMS: atom_id res chain seq x y z
N MET A 1 -41.31 -25.76 -0.66
CA MET A 1 -40.00 -25.96 0.00
C MET A 1 -38.79 -25.62 -0.88
N ARG A 2 -38.76 -25.95 -2.18
CA ARG A 2 -37.59 -25.66 -3.06
C ARG A 2 -37.39 -24.17 -3.35
N ILE A 3 -38.46 -23.40 -3.54
CA ILE A 3 -38.40 -21.93 -3.74
C ILE A 3 -37.78 -21.18 -2.55
N PHE A 4 -38.02 -21.64 -1.32
CA PHE A 4 -37.43 -21.04 -0.12
C PHE A 4 -35.91 -21.27 -0.05
N LEU A 5 -35.43 -22.45 -0.49
CA LEU A 5 -34.00 -22.73 -0.61
C LEU A 5 -33.32 -21.85 -1.67
N PHE A 6 -33.98 -21.59 -2.80
CA PHE A 6 -33.44 -20.70 -3.84
C PHE A 6 -33.38 -19.23 -3.38
N ILE A 7 -34.39 -18.75 -2.65
CA ILE A 7 -34.40 -17.38 -2.10
C ILE A 7 -33.31 -17.21 -1.03
N LEU A 8 -33.12 -18.20 -0.15
CA LEU A 8 -32.07 -18.16 0.88
C LEU A 8 -30.65 -18.16 0.26
N GLY A 9 -30.44 -18.93 -0.82
CA GLY A 9 -29.18 -18.93 -1.57
C GLY A 9 -28.89 -17.60 -2.28
N PHE A 10 -29.93 -16.90 -2.76
CA PHE A 10 -29.79 -15.60 -3.41
C PHE A 10 -29.42 -14.47 -2.41
N ILE A 11 -29.95 -14.53 -1.18
CA ILE A 11 -29.62 -13.58 -0.11
C ILE A 11 -28.15 -13.71 0.35
N LEU A 12 -27.59 -14.92 0.37
CA LEU A 12 -26.19 -15.18 0.72
C LEU A 12 -25.19 -14.60 -0.30
N ILE A 13 -25.56 -14.51 -1.58
CA ILE A 13 -24.71 -13.96 -2.65
C ILE A 13 -24.70 -12.41 -2.58
N ALA A 14 -25.83 -11.79 -2.26
CA ALA A 14 -25.95 -10.33 -2.15
C ALA A 14 -25.20 -9.74 -0.93
N ALA A 15 -24.86 -10.56 0.07
CA ALA A 15 -24.13 -10.13 1.27
C ALA A 15 -22.62 -10.00 1.07
N GLN A 16 -22.07 -10.41 -0.07
CA GLN A 16 -20.63 -10.41 -0.34
C GLN A 16 -20.19 -9.11 -1.02
N GLY A 17 -20.31 -8.01 -0.27
CA GLY A 17 -19.88 -6.69 -0.69
C GLY A 17 -19.18 -5.93 0.43
N SER A 18 -18.41 -6.62 1.28
CA SER A 18 -17.57 -5.93 2.25
C SER A 18 -16.37 -5.32 1.52
N ALA A 19 -16.27 -3.99 1.51
CA ALA A 19 -15.01 -3.33 1.17
C ALA A 19 -13.94 -3.86 2.13
N GLN A 20 -12.99 -4.66 1.61
CA GLN A 20 -11.88 -5.18 2.40
C GLN A 20 -11.11 -3.99 2.97
N LEU A 21 -11.05 -3.89 4.31
CA LEU A 21 -10.30 -2.85 4.99
C LEU A 21 -8.81 -3.14 4.82
N ARG A 22 -8.25 -2.73 3.67
CA ARG A 22 -6.83 -2.90 3.36
C ARG A 22 -6.05 -1.70 3.84
N THR A 23 -4.89 -1.97 4.42
CA THR A 23 -3.90 -1.00 4.84
C THR A 23 -2.67 -1.12 3.96
N LEU A 24 -1.72 -0.19 4.10
CA LEU A 24 -0.42 -0.28 3.41
C LEU A 24 0.29 -1.62 3.69
N TYR A 25 0.09 -2.19 4.88
CA TYR A 25 0.80 -3.38 5.35
C TYR A 25 0.39 -4.68 4.66
N ASP A 26 -0.71 -4.66 3.90
CA ASP A 26 -1.20 -5.82 3.15
C ASP A 26 -0.52 -5.97 1.78
N PHE A 27 0.36 -5.02 1.41
CA PHE A 27 1.02 -4.97 0.11
C PHE A 27 2.49 -5.37 0.19
N SER A 28 3.01 -5.84 -0.95
CA SER A 28 4.43 -5.97 -1.22
C SER A 28 4.74 -5.40 -2.60
N ALA A 29 5.99 -5.06 -2.82
CA ALA A 29 6.50 -4.64 -4.12
C ALA A 29 7.88 -5.25 -4.38
N LYS A 30 8.28 -5.30 -5.64
CA LYS A 30 9.64 -5.70 -6.01
C LYS A 30 10.58 -4.50 -5.85
N SER A 31 11.68 -4.66 -5.11
CA SER A 31 12.71 -3.63 -4.95
C SER A 31 13.52 -3.44 -6.25
N ILE A 32 14.32 -2.38 -6.30
CA ILE A 32 15.22 -2.12 -7.43
C ILE A 32 16.23 -3.26 -7.67
N ASP A 33 16.64 -3.96 -6.60
CA ASP A 33 17.51 -5.15 -6.66
C ASP A 33 16.76 -6.44 -7.01
N GLY A 34 15.43 -6.34 -7.20
CA GLY A 34 14.58 -7.45 -7.58
C GLY A 34 14.09 -8.35 -6.45
N LYS A 35 14.35 -7.99 -5.19
CA LYS A 35 13.85 -8.71 -4.00
C LYS A 35 12.43 -8.28 -3.66
N GLU A 36 11.68 -9.13 -2.96
CA GLU A 36 10.37 -8.74 -2.44
C GLU A 36 10.52 -7.84 -1.22
N LEU A 37 9.87 -6.67 -1.25
CA LEU A 37 9.77 -5.71 -0.17
C LEU A 37 8.34 -5.77 0.39
N ASN A 38 8.16 -6.45 1.51
CA ASN A 38 6.86 -6.54 2.19
C ASN A 38 6.63 -5.29 3.03
N PHE A 39 5.52 -4.57 2.81
CA PHE A 39 5.29 -3.27 3.46
C PHE A 39 4.87 -3.39 4.93
N SER A 40 4.55 -4.58 5.42
CA SER A 40 4.31 -4.81 6.85
C SER A 40 5.50 -4.43 7.75
N GLN A 41 6.73 -4.42 7.21
CA GLN A 41 7.92 -3.98 7.94
C GLN A 41 7.89 -2.49 8.32
N PHE A 42 7.05 -1.69 7.67
CA PHE A 42 6.89 -0.25 7.95
C PHE A 42 5.79 0.04 8.98
N LYS A 43 5.30 -0.99 9.69
CA LYS A 43 4.27 -0.81 10.71
C LYS A 43 4.77 0.09 11.84
N GLY A 44 3.94 1.07 12.20
CA GLY A 44 4.30 2.11 13.18
C GLY A 44 5.10 3.28 12.61
N LYS A 45 5.62 3.18 11.39
CA LYS A 45 6.32 4.28 10.71
C LYS A 45 5.34 5.17 9.96
N LYS A 46 5.66 6.46 9.90
CA LYS A 46 5.10 7.39 8.90
C LYS A 46 5.79 7.10 7.57
N VAL A 47 5.01 6.88 6.51
CA VAL A 47 5.54 6.49 5.19
C VAL A 47 5.11 7.51 4.15
N ILE A 48 6.08 8.03 3.38
CA ILE A 48 5.81 8.75 2.13
C ILE A 48 6.09 7.79 0.97
N ILE A 49 5.12 7.63 0.08
CA ILE A 49 5.27 6.85 -1.16
C ILE A 49 5.40 7.84 -2.32
N VAL A 50 6.46 7.71 -3.11
CA VAL A 50 6.74 8.60 -4.24
C VAL A 50 6.94 7.79 -5.51
N ASN A 51 6.13 8.06 -6.52
CA ASN A 51 6.44 7.60 -7.87
C ASN A 51 7.51 8.52 -8.49
N THR A 52 8.58 7.94 -9.01
CA THR A 52 9.71 8.69 -9.58
C THR A 52 9.97 8.34 -11.05
N ALA A 53 10.56 9.27 -11.80
CA ALA A 53 11.04 9.05 -13.16
C ALA A 53 12.36 9.83 -13.37
N SER A 54 13.33 9.22 -14.06
CA SER A 54 14.69 9.78 -14.23
C SER A 54 14.76 11.00 -15.14
N GLU A 55 13.88 11.09 -16.13
CA GLU A 55 13.86 12.17 -17.15
C GLU A 55 12.62 13.06 -16.98
N CYS A 56 12.31 13.41 -15.74
CA CYS A 56 11.19 14.28 -15.41
C CYS A 56 11.69 15.67 -14.99
N SER A 57 10.96 16.72 -15.35
CA SER A 57 11.22 18.09 -14.87
C SER A 57 11.14 18.22 -13.33
N LEU A 58 10.52 17.24 -12.67
CA LEU A 58 10.45 17.13 -11.22
C LEU A 58 11.66 16.42 -10.59
N ALA A 59 12.65 15.94 -11.36
CA ALA A 59 13.87 15.33 -10.82
C ALA A 59 14.59 16.15 -9.73
N PRO A 60 14.59 17.51 -9.74
CA PRO A 60 15.14 18.29 -8.63
C PRO A 60 14.51 17.97 -7.25
N GLN A 61 13.31 17.37 -7.21
CA GLN A 61 12.65 16.95 -5.97
C GLN A 61 13.45 15.89 -5.20
N PHE A 62 14.30 15.09 -5.86
CA PHE A 62 15.13 14.08 -5.19
C PHE A 62 16.00 14.68 -4.08
N LYS A 63 16.58 15.87 -4.32
CA LYS A 63 17.39 16.56 -3.30
C LYS A 63 16.57 16.91 -2.06
N ARG A 64 15.31 17.31 -2.26
CA ARG A 64 14.41 17.64 -1.15
C ARG A 64 13.94 16.39 -0.41
N LEU A 65 13.64 15.31 -1.13
CA LEU A 65 13.28 14.03 -0.52
C LEU A 65 14.45 13.46 0.29
N GLN A 66 15.67 13.57 -0.23
CA GLN A 66 16.88 13.18 0.50
C GLN A 66 17.05 14.01 1.78
N ALA A 67 16.92 15.34 1.71
CA ALA A 67 17.03 16.18 2.91
C ALA A 67 15.98 15.82 3.98
N ILE A 68 14.73 15.54 3.57
CA ILE A 68 13.68 15.07 4.50
C ILE A 68 14.05 13.72 5.13
N PHE A 69 14.58 12.79 4.34
CA PHE A 69 15.00 11.49 4.86
C PHE A 69 16.23 11.58 5.77
N GLU A 70 17.17 12.48 5.49
CA GLU A 70 18.32 12.74 6.36
C GLU A 70 17.90 13.38 7.70
N GLU A 71 16.87 14.23 7.70
CA GLU A 71 16.38 14.89 8.91
C GLU A 71 15.47 13.98 9.77
N TYR A 72 14.62 13.16 9.15
CA TYR A 72 13.58 12.39 9.86
C TYR A 72 13.71 10.86 9.74
N GLY A 73 14.53 10.35 8.83
CA GLY A 73 14.64 8.93 8.54
C GLY A 73 15.12 8.11 9.73
N GLY A 74 14.61 6.88 9.87
CA GLY A 74 15.01 5.96 10.92
C GLY A 74 13.85 5.15 11.46
N ASP A 75 13.69 5.14 12.79
CA ASP A 75 12.72 4.28 13.46
C ASP A 75 11.26 4.69 13.23
N ASP A 76 10.98 5.98 13.02
CA ASP A 76 9.61 6.50 12.96
C ASP A 76 9.16 6.97 11.56
N PHE A 77 10.07 7.09 10.59
CA PHE A 77 9.76 7.65 9.27
C PHE A 77 10.59 7.03 8.14
N THR A 78 9.98 6.83 6.98
CA THR A 78 10.66 6.38 5.76
C THR A 78 10.01 6.93 4.49
N ILE A 79 10.79 6.94 3.41
CA ILE A 79 10.33 7.23 2.04
C ILE A 79 10.49 5.95 1.21
N ILE A 80 9.48 5.61 0.40
CA ILE A 80 9.46 4.49 -0.54
C ILE A 80 9.26 5.02 -1.95
#